data_AF-A0A2V8P1D8-F1
#
_entry.id   AF-A0A2V8P1D8-F1
#
_cell.length_a   1.000
_cell.length_b   1.000
_cell.length_c   1.000
_cell.angle_alpha   90.00
_cell.angle_beta   90.00
_cell.angle_gamma   90.00
#
_symmetry.space_group_name_H-M   'P 1'
#
loop_
_entity.id
_entity.type
_entity.pdbx_description
1 polymer ?
#
loop_
_entity_poly.entity_id
_entity_poly.type
_entity_poly.pdbx_seq_one_letter_code
_entity_poly.pdbx_strand_id
1 'polypeptide(L)'
;MPSISLKEGDDYLGRPKGWGEKKFREYNEAHYHQPSDEYSDEWDFRGMIQEADFAMAMAIGRRVADLPTMPKFNPDDEFAKVRR
;
A
#
# COMPACT_ATOMS: atom_id res chain seq x y z
N MET A 1 0.87 11.58 -15.54
CA MET A 1 -0.02 12.07 -14.46
C MET A 1 0.72 11.84 -13.16
N PRO A 2 0.64 12.73 -12.16
CA PRO A 2 1.21 12.43 -10.84
C PRO A 2 0.63 11.11 -10.33
N SER A 3 1.47 10.28 -9.72
CA SER A 3 1.13 8.96 -9.23
C SER A 3 1.51 8.83 -7.76
N ILE A 4 0.86 7.88 -7.09
CA ILE A 4 1.20 7.46 -5.74
C ILE A 4 1.67 6.01 -5.79
N SER A 5 2.63 5.68 -4.95
CA SER A 5 3.02 4.30 -4.65
C SER A 5 2.92 4.13 -3.14
N LEU A 6 2.11 3.18 -2.72
CA LEU A 6 1.96 2.79 -1.33
C LEU A 6 2.65 1.44 -1.16
N LYS A 7 3.28 1.28 -0.01
CA LYS A 7 3.88 0.03 0.41
C LYS A 7 3.31 -0.35 1.77
N GLU A 8 3.10 -1.63 1.96
CA GLU A 8 2.77 -2.23 3.25
C GLU A 8 3.82 -1.91 4.32
N GLY A 9 3.37 -1.74 5.57
CA GLY A 9 4.23 -1.61 6.74
C GLY A 9 4.57 -2.97 7.36
N ASP A 10 5.66 -3.03 8.11
CA ASP A 10 6.13 -4.24 8.82
C ASP A 10 6.05 -4.14 10.36
N ASP A 11 5.59 -3.00 10.88
CA ASP A 11 5.33 -2.77 12.30
C ASP A 11 3.88 -3.10 12.66
N TYR A 12 3.71 -4.08 13.55
CA TYR A 12 2.38 -4.58 13.96
C TYR A 12 2.10 -4.25 15.42
N LEU A 13 0.89 -3.73 15.70
CA LEU A 13 0.43 -3.44 17.05
C LEU A 13 0.43 -4.72 17.91
N GLY A 14 1.01 -4.63 19.11
CA GLY A 14 1.11 -5.76 20.05
C GLY A 14 2.14 -6.82 19.64
N ARG A 15 2.97 -6.56 18.62
CA ARG A 15 4.09 -7.42 18.22
C ARG A 15 5.43 -6.72 18.48
N PRO A 16 6.50 -7.49 18.77
CA PRO A 16 7.83 -6.91 18.87
C PRO A 16 8.32 -6.43 17.49
N LYS A 17 9.26 -5.49 17.49
CA LYS A 17 9.92 -5.01 16.27
C LYS A 17 10.53 -6.17 15.47
N GLY A 18 10.42 -6.13 14.14
CA GLY A 18 10.93 -7.15 13.22
C GLY A 18 10.05 -8.40 13.12
N TRP A 19 8.94 -8.47 13.85
CA TRP A 19 7.99 -9.58 13.73
C TRP A 19 7.37 -9.66 12.32
N GLY A 20 6.99 -8.52 11.73
CA GLY A 20 6.42 -8.46 10.39
C GLY A 20 7.41 -8.94 9.31
N GLU A 21 8.65 -8.44 9.35
CA GLU A 21 9.71 -8.87 8.42
C GLU A 21 9.97 -10.38 8.52
N LYS A 22 10.00 -10.93 9.74
CA LYS A 22 10.14 -12.37 9.95
C LYS A 22 8.98 -13.15 9.31
N LYS A 23 7.74 -12.71 9.54
CA LYS A 23 6.54 -13.36 8.98
C LYS A 23 6.50 -13.29 7.46
N PHE A 24 6.85 -12.14 6.89
CA PHE A 24 7.00 -11.95 5.46
C PHE A 24 7.99 -12.95 4.87
N ARG A 25 9.17 -13.08 5.50
CA ARG A 25 10.21 -14.03 5.05
C ARG A 25 9.75 -15.48 5.14
N GLU A 26 9.19 -15.89 6.28
CA GLU A 26 8.64 -17.24 6.49
C GLU A 26 7.63 -17.61 5.39
N TYR A 27 6.72 -16.69 5.06
CA TYR A 27 5.71 -16.92 4.02
C TYR A 27 6.33 -16.96 2.62
N ASN A 28 7.22 -16.02 2.29
CA ASN A 28 7.84 -15.94 0.97
C ASN A 28 8.72 -17.16 0.65
N GLU A 29 9.39 -17.72 1.65
CA GLU A 29 10.25 -18.89 1.47
C GLU A 29 9.45 -20.20 1.33
N ALA A 30 8.32 -20.33 2.02
CA ALA A 30 7.59 -21.60 2.11
C ALA A 30 6.31 -21.68 1.26
N HIS A 31 5.65 -20.55 0.99
CA HIS A 31 4.29 -20.52 0.45
C HIS A 31 4.14 -19.67 -0.81
N TYR A 32 4.85 -18.55 -0.93
CA TYR A 32 4.66 -17.64 -2.06
C TYR A 32 4.89 -18.30 -3.42
N HIS A 33 3.95 -18.12 -4.36
CA HIS A 33 3.96 -18.76 -5.68
C HIS A 33 4.00 -20.31 -5.65
N GLN A 34 3.56 -20.93 -4.56
CA GLN A 34 3.42 -22.38 -4.43
C GLN A 34 1.94 -22.79 -4.37
N PRO A 35 1.60 -24.07 -4.57
CA PRO A 35 0.23 -24.54 -4.37
C PRO A 35 -0.33 -24.33 -2.97
N SER A 36 0.53 -24.10 -1.97
CA SER A 36 0.14 -23.79 -0.60
C SER A 36 -0.12 -22.29 -0.36
N ASP A 37 -0.03 -21.44 -1.40
CA ASP A 37 -0.40 -20.02 -1.38
C ASP A 37 -1.93 -19.86 -1.39
N GLU A 38 -2.56 -20.35 -0.33
CA GLU A 38 -4.01 -20.39 -0.16
C GLU A 38 -4.46 -19.54 1.03
N TYR A 39 -5.72 -19.12 1.00
CA TYR A 39 -6.34 -18.41 2.11
C TYR A 39 -6.28 -19.23 3.42
N SER A 40 -6.05 -18.53 4.54
CA SER A 40 -6.09 -19.10 5.88
C SER A 40 -6.97 -18.27 6.81
N ASP A 41 -7.82 -18.95 7.60
CA ASP A 41 -8.66 -18.34 8.63
C ASP A 41 -7.86 -17.73 9.80
N GLU A 42 -6.56 -18.03 9.88
CA GLU A 42 -5.66 -17.48 10.89
C GLU A 42 -5.16 -16.07 10.55
N TRP A 43 -5.41 -15.59 9.32
CA TRP A 43 -4.93 -14.30 8.85
C TRP A 43 -5.69 -13.14 9.50
N ASP A 44 -4.94 -12.14 9.96
CA ASP A 44 -5.48 -10.91 10.50
C ASP A 44 -5.47 -9.82 9.43
N PHE A 45 -6.66 -9.49 8.92
CA PHE A 45 -6.84 -8.53 7.83
C PHE A 45 -6.92 -7.07 8.27
N ARG A 46 -6.75 -6.75 9.56
CA ARG A 46 -6.83 -5.35 10.04
C ARG A 46 -5.83 -4.41 9.35
N GLY A 47 -4.64 -4.91 9.01
CA GLY A 47 -3.65 -4.15 8.22
C GLY A 47 -4.16 -3.83 6.81
N MET A 48 -4.76 -4.80 6.13
CA MET A 48 -5.35 -4.62 4.81
C MET A 48 -6.53 -3.63 4.85
N ILE A 49 -7.34 -3.66 5.91
CA ILE A 49 -8.42 -2.67 6.11
C ILE A 49 -7.81 -1.26 6.26
N GLN A 50 -6.77 -1.10 7.07
CA GLN A 50 -6.08 0.19 7.24
C GLN A 50 -5.51 0.72 5.91
N GLU A 51 -4.89 -0.15 5.10
CA GLU A 51 -4.38 0.22 3.78
C GLU A 51 -5.50 0.64 2.83
N ALA A 52 -6.60 -0.12 2.78
CA ALA A 52 -7.77 0.22 1.99
C ALA A 52 -8.39 1.55 2.43
N ASP A 53 -8.51 1.79 3.73
CA ASP A 53 -9.03 3.05 4.27
C ASP A 53 -8.15 4.24 3.85
N PHE A 54 -6.83 4.10 3.92
CA PHE A 54 -5.91 5.16 3.51
C PHE A 54 -5.94 5.39 1.98
N ALA A 55 -5.80 4.33 1.19
CA ALA A 55 -5.71 4.39 -0.26
C ALA A 55 -7.03 4.82 -0.92
N MET A 56 -8.14 4.19 -0.52
CA MET A 56 -9.45 4.32 -1.18
C MET A 56 -10.32 5.39 -0.51
N ALA A 57 -10.51 5.30 0.81
CA ALA A 57 -11.63 5.96 1.48
C ALA A 57 -11.30 7.36 2.03
N MET A 58 -10.13 7.56 2.66
CA MET A 58 -9.89 8.73 3.51
C MET A 58 -8.84 9.73 3.00
N ALA A 59 -7.75 9.32 2.34
CA ALA A 59 -6.64 10.26 2.09
C ALA A 59 -6.48 10.68 0.63
N ILE A 60 -6.56 9.76 -0.33
CA ILE A 60 -6.09 10.04 -1.70
C ILE A 60 -7.15 9.77 -2.77
N GLY A 61 -7.67 8.54 -2.88
CA GLY A 61 -8.57 8.15 -3.98
C GLY A 61 -9.81 9.04 -4.09
N ARG A 62 -10.65 9.05 -3.05
CA ARG A 62 -11.86 9.89 -3.03
C ARG A 62 -11.56 11.39 -3.15
N ARG A 63 -10.53 11.87 -2.44
CA ARG A 63 -10.15 13.29 -2.44
C ARG A 63 -9.74 13.76 -3.83
N VAL A 64 -8.92 12.99 -4.54
CA VAL A 64 -8.48 13.32 -5.90
C VAL A 64 -9.64 13.26 -6.88
N ALA A 65 -10.53 12.27 -6.75
CA ALA A 65 -11.70 12.13 -7.61
C ALA A 65 -12.69 13.31 -7.49
N ASP A 66 -12.78 13.93 -6.32
CA ASP A 66 -13.67 15.08 -6.07
C ASP A 66 -13.01 16.45 -6.36
N LEU A 67 -11.76 16.50 -6.81
CA LEU A 67 -11.12 17.78 -7.11
C LEU A 67 -11.80 18.45 -8.31
N PRO A 68 -12.03 19.78 -8.27
CA PRO A 68 -12.61 20.51 -9.40
C PRO A 68 -11.68 20.57 -10.63
N THR A 69 -10.39 20.28 -10.43
CA THR A 69 -9.37 20.27 -11.48
C THR A 69 -8.41 19.10 -11.28
N MET A 70 -7.94 18.53 -12.39
CA MET A 70 -6.97 17.44 -12.35
C MET A 70 -5.65 17.83 -11.66
N PRO A 71 -5.07 16.95 -10.83
CA PRO A 71 -3.75 17.16 -10.24
C PRO A 71 -2.66 17.39 -11.29
N LYS A 72 -1.71 18.26 -10.96
CA LYS A 72 -0.53 18.56 -11.78
C LYS A 72 0.74 18.06 -11.08
N PHE A 73 1.80 17.86 -11.85
CA PHE A 73 3.12 17.57 -11.31
C PHE A 73 3.66 18.77 -10.53
N ASN A 74 4.53 18.52 -9.56
CA ASN A 74 5.25 19.59 -8.86
C ASN A 74 6.16 20.35 -9.85
N PRO A 75 6.42 21.65 -9.68
CA PRO A 75 7.18 22.46 -10.65
C PRO A 75 8.59 21.92 -10.95
N ASP A 76 9.23 21.30 -9.96
CA ASP A 76 10.58 20.77 -10.05
C ASP A 76 10.63 19.30 -10.52
N ASP A 77 9.47 18.70 -10.76
CA ASP A 77 9.36 17.33 -11.26
C ASP A 77 9.81 17.25 -12.72
N GLU A 78 10.58 16.21 -13.06
CA GLU A 78 11.12 15.98 -14.41
C GLU A 78 10.00 15.94 -15.47
N PHE A 79 8.80 15.49 -15.09
CA PHE A 79 7.66 15.36 -15.98
C PHE A 79 6.80 16.64 -16.10
N ALA A 80 7.09 17.69 -15.32
CA ALA A 80 6.32 18.94 -15.34
C ALA A 80 6.59 19.78 -16.61
N LYS A 81 7.79 19.70 -17.19
CA LYS A 81 8.22 20.52 -18.33
C LYS A 81 7.67 20.06 -19.67
N VAL A 82 7.39 18.77 -19.81
CA VAL A 82 6.97 18.14 -21.08
C VAL A 82 5.47 18.32 -21.37
N ARG A 83 4.68 18.79 -20.39
CA ARG A 83 3.20 18.83 -20.47
C ARG A 83 2.60 20.24 -20.43
N ARG A 84 3.28 21.23 -21.03
CA ARG A 84 2.75 22.59 -21.23
C ARG A 84 1.80 22.66 -22.41
#